data_AF-X0UHT1-F1
#
_entry.id   AF-X0UHT1-F1
#
_cell.length_a   1.000
_cell.length_b   1.000
_cell.length_c   1.000
_cell.angle_alpha   90.00
_cell.angle_beta   90.00
_cell.angle_gamma   90.00
#
_symmetry.space_group_name_H-M   'P 1'
#
loop_
_entity.id
_entity.type
_entity.pdbx_description
1 polymer ?
#
loop_
_entity_poly.entity_id
_entity_poly.type
_entity_poly.pdbx_seq_one_letter_code
_entity_poly.pdbx_strand_id
1 'polypeptide(L)'
;MMELAMGTVQLGMVYGIANYKGMLTDREADRLLDAAWDNGIRSFDSAPECGSAEKRIDDWRLRHPTRQVKVTSRVRPVDDESRFHAYDSRLWHVWGEDEIRHLDHKRNVDGVSLYNEEQVRWTDFQCGIYQLPASALDGRNDAIIRELKAKHYIVQIRSLFLQGHALQLPFLHKVASDYTMSVPELCVRWAHTLSCDMAVVGMETPKQIEENAKAFAMGPLPPSLVEQVYEIRRDIPEWAITMRMWHQAYNFGE
;
A
#
# COMPACT_ATOMS: atom_id res chain seq x y z
N MET A 1 -12.32 7.32 -10.37
CA MET A 1 -11.21 6.67 -11.08
C MET A 1 -10.19 6.30 -10.03
N MET A 2 -9.65 5.08 -10.07
CA MET A 2 -8.71 4.59 -9.06
C MET A 2 -7.32 5.22 -9.25
N GLU A 3 -6.65 5.62 -8.17
CA GLU A 3 -5.31 6.18 -8.18
C GLU A 3 -4.25 5.13 -7.80
N LEU A 4 -3.05 5.24 -8.38
CA LEU A 4 -1.86 4.56 -7.88
C LEU A 4 -1.13 5.52 -6.94
N ALA A 5 -0.80 5.04 -5.74
CA ALA A 5 0.00 5.76 -4.76
C ALA A 5 1.33 5.06 -4.50
N MET A 6 2.36 5.85 -4.25
CA MET A 6 3.66 5.35 -3.85
C MET A 6 3.68 5.12 -2.35
N GLY A 7 3.94 3.89 -1.92
CA GLY A 7 4.33 3.59 -0.54
C GLY A 7 5.76 4.06 -0.30
N THR A 8 6.00 4.74 0.82
CA THR A 8 7.23 5.52 1.02
C THR A 8 8.26 4.83 1.91
N VAL A 9 8.00 3.61 2.40
CA VAL A 9 8.87 2.93 3.37
C VAL A 9 10.31 2.75 2.86
N GLN A 10 10.49 2.50 1.56
CA GLN A 10 11.80 2.40 0.91
C GLN A 10 12.61 3.72 0.97
N LEU A 11 11.94 4.86 1.14
CA LEU A 11 12.62 6.16 1.25
C LEU A 11 13.29 6.34 2.60
N GLY A 12 12.91 5.61 3.66
CA GLY A 12 13.38 5.94 5.00
C GLY A 12 14.02 4.82 5.79
N MET A 13 13.93 3.57 5.31
CA MET A 13 14.55 2.41 5.96
C MET A 13 14.71 1.22 4.99
N VAL A 14 15.48 0.21 5.41
CA VAL A 14 15.51 -1.10 4.75
C VAL A 14 14.18 -1.81 5.03
N TYR A 15 13.49 -2.27 3.98
CA TYR A 15 12.15 -2.88 4.11
C TYR A 15 11.80 -3.79 2.93
N GLY A 16 11.14 -4.90 3.23
CA GLY A 16 10.61 -5.86 2.24
C GLY A 16 11.53 -7.06 2.02
N ILE A 17 10.95 -8.24 1.79
CA ILE A 17 11.70 -9.50 1.57
C ILE A 17 12.41 -9.48 0.21
N ALA A 18 11.87 -8.73 -0.75
CA ALA A 18 12.47 -8.54 -2.07
C ALA A 18 13.41 -7.32 -2.15
N ASN A 19 13.80 -6.73 -1.02
CA ASN A 19 14.70 -5.58 -1.01
C ASN A 19 16.16 -6.02 -1.10
N TYR A 20 16.71 -5.90 -2.29
CA TYR A 20 18.11 -6.22 -2.56
C TYR A 20 19.00 -4.96 -2.59
N LYS A 21 18.39 -3.78 -2.54
CA LYS A 21 19.09 -2.49 -2.69
C LYS A 21 19.53 -1.90 -1.35
N GLY A 22 18.88 -2.29 -0.26
CA GLY A 22 19.09 -1.73 1.07
C GLY A 22 18.38 -0.38 1.24
N MET A 23 18.99 0.52 2.01
CA MET A 23 18.44 1.86 2.25
C MET A 23 18.90 2.82 1.15
N LEU A 24 17.96 3.57 0.57
CA LEU A 24 18.28 4.55 -0.46
C LEU A 24 19.12 5.70 0.11
N THR A 25 20.08 6.17 -0.68
CA THR A 25 20.73 7.47 -0.44
C THR A 25 19.75 8.62 -0.69
N ASP A 26 20.01 9.82 -0.17
CA ASP A 26 19.13 10.99 -0.39
C ASP A 26 18.96 11.29 -1.89
N ARG A 27 20.04 11.17 -2.67
CA ARG A 27 20.00 11.36 -4.13
C ARG A 27 19.14 10.31 -4.84
N GLU A 28 19.13 9.07 -4.35
CA GLU A 28 18.28 8.03 -4.91
C GLU A 28 16.82 8.18 -4.50
N ALA A 29 16.56 8.60 -3.27
CA ALA A 29 15.23 8.97 -2.80
C ALA A 29 14.65 10.10 -3.66
N ASP A 30 15.43 11.14 -3.94
CA ASP A 30 15.02 12.23 -4.83
C ASP A 30 14.68 11.75 -6.24
N ARG A 31 15.55 10.94 -6.84
CA ARG A 31 15.29 10.37 -8.18
C ARG A 31 14.03 9.51 -8.19
N LEU A 32 13.73 8.83 -7.08
CA LEU A 32 12.55 8.00 -6.96
C LEU A 32 11.27 8.86 -6.86
N LEU A 33 11.31 9.93 -6.07
CA LEU A 33 10.23 10.92 -5.96
C LEU A 33 10.00 11.67 -7.28
N ASP A 34 11.07 12.05 -7.96
CA ASP A 34 11.03 12.64 -9.30
C ASP A 34 10.38 11.69 -10.30
N ALA A 35 10.80 10.42 -10.33
CA ALA A 35 10.22 9.42 -11.19
C ALA A 35 8.73 9.18 -10.90
N ALA A 36 8.32 9.17 -9.62
CA ALA A 36 6.92 9.06 -9.23
C ALA A 36 6.10 10.21 -9.85
N TRP A 37 6.59 11.44 -9.69
CA TRP A 37 5.94 12.61 -10.23
C TRP A 37 5.94 12.60 -11.77
N ASP A 38 7.05 12.30 -12.42
CA ASP A 38 7.15 12.28 -13.87
C ASP A 38 6.25 11.20 -14.52
N ASN A 39 5.91 10.13 -13.78
CA ASN A 39 5.00 9.06 -14.22
C ASN A 39 3.55 9.21 -13.72
N GLY A 40 3.15 10.41 -13.29
CA GLY A 40 1.75 10.70 -12.94
C GLY A 40 1.31 10.23 -11.55
N ILE A 41 2.20 9.66 -10.74
CA ILE A 41 1.91 9.32 -9.34
C ILE A 41 1.95 10.63 -8.53
N ARG A 42 0.81 11.00 -7.93
CA ARG A 42 0.65 12.24 -7.16
C ARG A 42 0.27 12.01 -5.71
N SER A 43 0.10 10.76 -5.30
CA SER A 43 -0.35 10.38 -3.96
C SER A 43 0.74 9.51 -3.31
N PHE A 44 1.21 9.90 -2.13
CA PHE A 44 2.22 9.19 -1.35
C PHE A 44 1.63 8.70 -0.02
N ASP A 45 1.82 7.42 0.30
CA ASP A 45 1.38 6.80 1.56
C ASP A 45 2.60 6.55 2.45
N SER A 46 2.55 7.13 3.65
CA SER A 46 3.65 7.10 4.63
C SER A 46 3.17 6.68 6.01
N ALA A 47 4.12 6.57 6.93
CA ALA A 47 3.88 6.46 8.35
C ALA A 47 5.14 6.90 9.13
N PRO A 48 5.00 7.26 10.42
CA PRO A 48 6.13 7.51 11.31
C PRO A 48 7.10 6.33 11.38
N GLU A 49 6.59 5.10 11.28
CA GLU A 49 7.40 3.88 11.26
C GLU A 49 8.27 3.74 10.00
N CYS A 50 8.04 4.56 8.96
CA CYS A 50 8.84 4.56 7.73
C CYS A 50 10.19 5.29 7.87
N GLY A 51 10.64 5.62 9.08
CA GLY A 51 11.95 6.21 9.32
C GLY A 51 12.06 7.62 8.75
N SER A 52 13.10 7.89 7.95
CA SER A 52 13.35 9.23 7.38
C SER A 52 12.49 9.58 6.15
N ALA A 53 11.53 8.72 5.79
CA ALA A 53 10.73 8.84 4.58
C ALA A 53 9.95 10.16 4.52
N GLU A 54 9.24 10.49 5.60
CA GLU A 54 8.49 11.74 5.72
C GLU A 54 9.43 12.93 5.48
N LYS A 55 10.48 13.08 6.29
CA LYS A 55 11.45 14.18 6.14
C LYS A 55 11.96 14.35 4.71
N ARG A 56 12.31 13.24 4.02
CA ARG A 56 12.80 13.27 2.63
C ARG A 56 11.73 13.78 1.65
N ILE A 57 10.46 13.43 1.85
CA ILE A 57 9.34 13.96 1.05
C ILE A 57 9.20 15.47 1.25
N ASP A 58 9.29 15.97 2.48
CA ASP A 58 9.21 17.40 2.76
C ASP A 58 10.40 18.17 2.17
N ASP A 59 11.62 17.67 2.35
CA ASP A 59 12.82 18.26 1.74
C ASP A 59 12.72 18.32 0.22
N TRP A 60 12.12 17.30 -0.41
CA TRP A 60 11.85 17.25 -1.84
C TRP A 60 10.77 18.25 -2.26
N ARG A 61 9.63 18.32 -1.55
CA ARG A 61 8.56 19.30 -1.78
C ARG A 61 9.08 20.74 -1.74
N LEU A 62 9.91 21.08 -0.75
CA LEU A 62 10.51 22.41 -0.59
C LEU A 62 11.42 22.78 -1.76
N ARG A 63 12.16 21.81 -2.30
CA ARG A 63 13.00 22.02 -3.48
C ARG A 63 12.19 22.06 -4.78
N HIS A 64 10.99 21.49 -4.81
CA HIS A 64 10.17 21.33 -6.02
C HIS A 64 8.75 21.90 -5.82
N PRO A 65 8.60 23.21 -5.55
CA PRO A 65 7.32 23.82 -5.16
C PRO A 65 6.21 23.73 -6.22
N THR A 66 6.56 23.48 -7.49
CA THR A 66 5.60 23.26 -8.58
C THR A 66 5.16 21.80 -8.72
N ARG A 67 5.89 20.86 -8.11
CA ARG A 67 5.59 19.42 -8.15
C ARG A 67 4.72 19.02 -6.96
N GLN A 68 3.46 19.43 -7.01
CA GLN A 68 2.50 19.15 -5.94
C GLN A 68 2.19 17.64 -5.86
N VAL A 69 2.13 17.13 -4.63
CA VAL A 69 1.77 15.74 -4.29
C VAL A 69 0.91 15.76 -3.02
N LYS A 70 -0.01 14.80 -2.90
CA LYS A 70 -0.79 14.54 -1.69
C LYS A 70 -0.06 13.51 -0.83
N VAL A 71 0.02 13.73 0.48
CA VAL A 71 0.61 12.78 1.43
C VAL A 71 -0.48 12.31 2.41
N THR A 72 -0.74 11.01 2.38
CA THR A 72 -1.49 10.31 3.43
C THR A 72 -0.49 9.71 4.40
N SER A 73 -0.62 9.99 5.70
CA SER A 73 0.24 9.37 6.72
C SER A 73 -0.54 8.82 7.90
N ARG A 74 0.02 7.80 8.53
CA ARG A 74 -0.51 7.21 9.76
C ARG A 74 -0.16 8.10 10.96
N VAL A 75 -1.07 8.26 11.91
CA VAL A 75 -0.85 9.14 13.07
C VAL A 75 -1.24 8.45 14.38
N ARG A 76 -0.53 8.81 15.47
CA ARG A 76 -0.89 8.50 16.86
C ARG A 76 -1.83 9.62 17.38
N PRO A 77 -2.75 9.39 18.33
CA PRO A 77 -3.92 10.24 18.50
C PRO A 77 -3.70 11.28 19.60
N VAL A 78 -2.48 11.38 20.13
CA VAL A 78 -2.16 12.27 21.25
C VAL A 78 -0.81 12.95 21.10
N ASP A 79 0.11 12.40 20.30
CA ASP A 79 1.40 13.04 20.04
C ASP A 79 1.48 13.39 18.56
N ASP A 80 1.56 14.69 18.25
CA ASP A 80 2.87 15.32 18.12
C ASP A 80 2.68 16.71 17.52
N GLU A 81 3.44 17.69 17.99
CA GLU A 81 3.79 18.89 17.22
C GLU A 81 4.74 18.45 16.08
N SER A 82 4.26 17.52 15.24
CA SER A 82 5.09 16.93 14.21
C SER A 82 5.51 18.05 13.27
N ARG A 83 6.83 18.23 13.14
CA ARG A 83 7.50 19.18 12.22
C ARG A 83 7.21 18.91 10.73
N PHE A 84 6.29 18.00 10.42
CA PHE A 84 5.89 17.65 9.07
C PHE A 84 4.91 18.68 8.53
N HIS A 85 5.24 19.27 7.38
CA HIS A 85 4.41 20.28 6.76
C HIS A 85 3.17 19.62 6.12
N ALA A 86 2.09 19.62 6.90
CA ALA A 86 0.71 19.27 6.52
C ALA A 86 0.55 17.96 5.72
N TYR A 87 0.13 16.91 6.42
CA TYR A 87 -0.50 15.76 5.76
C TYR A 87 -1.79 16.21 5.07
N ASP A 88 -2.01 15.74 3.85
CA ASP A 88 -3.28 15.93 3.14
C ASP A 88 -4.36 15.00 3.70
N SER A 89 -3.96 13.86 4.26
CA SER A 89 -4.87 12.96 4.98
C SER A 89 -4.16 12.24 6.12
N ARG A 90 -4.84 12.10 7.27
CA ARG A 90 -4.33 11.49 8.50
C ARG A 90 -5.11 10.21 8.79
N LEU A 91 -4.41 9.07 8.82
CA LEU A 91 -5.02 7.77 9.12
C LEU A 91 -4.67 7.32 10.52
N TRP A 92 -5.67 6.94 11.29
CA TRP A 92 -5.49 6.27 12.57
C TRP A 92 -5.08 4.81 12.36
N HIS A 93 -3.87 4.41 12.77
CA HIS A 93 -3.46 3.01 12.71
C HIS A 93 -4.01 2.26 13.92
N VAL A 94 -4.93 1.31 13.69
CA VAL A 94 -5.52 0.52 14.77
C VAL A 94 -4.78 -0.79 14.99
N TRP A 95 -4.30 -1.01 16.21
CA TRP A 95 -3.70 -2.29 16.60
C TRP A 95 -4.67 -3.20 17.36
N GLY A 96 -5.60 -2.65 18.13
CA GLY A 96 -6.56 -3.41 18.94
C GLY A 96 -7.91 -2.71 19.11
N GLU A 97 -8.91 -3.46 19.58
CA GLU A 97 -10.29 -2.98 19.72
C GLU A 97 -10.40 -1.78 20.70
N ASP A 98 -9.63 -1.81 21.79
CA ASP A 98 -9.62 -0.75 22.80
C ASP A 98 -9.23 0.61 22.22
N GLU A 99 -8.42 0.64 21.15
CA GLU A 99 -8.02 1.88 20.49
C GLU A 99 -9.17 2.55 19.74
N ILE A 100 -10.14 1.76 19.26
CA ILE A 100 -11.29 2.27 18.50
C ILE A 100 -12.34 2.89 19.41
N ARG A 101 -12.58 2.31 20.60
CA ARG A 101 -13.56 2.86 21.56
C ARG A 101 -13.21 4.26 22.04
N HIS A 102 -11.94 4.66 21.91
CA HIS A 102 -11.43 5.99 22.24
C HIS A 102 -11.33 6.93 21.03
N LEU A 103 -11.79 6.53 19.84
CA LEU A 103 -11.82 7.37 18.61
C LEU A 103 -12.99 8.37 18.55
N ASP A 104 -13.63 8.69 19.69
CA ASP A 104 -14.72 9.68 19.79
C ASP A 104 -14.40 10.97 18.99
N HIS A 105 -15.46 11.60 18.45
CA HIS A 105 -15.61 12.62 17.38
C HIS A 105 -14.67 13.86 17.41
N LYS A 106 -13.69 13.90 18.31
CA LYS A 106 -12.76 15.01 18.56
C LYS A 106 -11.35 14.80 18.00
N ARG A 107 -11.09 13.74 17.21
CA ARG A 107 -9.75 13.44 16.69
C ARG A 107 -9.56 13.96 15.25
N ASN A 108 -8.41 14.60 15.05
CA ASN A 108 -7.92 15.19 13.79
C ASN A 108 -7.44 14.09 12.81
N VAL A 109 -8.32 13.16 12.44
CA VAL A 109 -8.04 12.07 11.49
C VAL A 109 -9.14 11.98 10.42
N ASP A 110 -8.74 11.69 9.20
CA ASP A 110 -9.63 11.56 8.04
C ASP A 110 -10.10 10.10 7.83
N GLY A 111 -9.40 9.15 8.44
CA GLY A 111 -9.63 7.73 8.22
C GLY A 111 -8.91 6.80 9.19
N VAL A 112 -8.98 5.51 8.89
CA VAL A 112 -8.37 4.42 9.66
C VAL A 112 -7.54 3.52 8.76
N SER A 113 -6.40 3.04 9.27
CA SER A 113 -5.59 1.97 8.67
C SER A 113 -5.76 0.71 9.52
N LEU A 114 -6.37 -0.31 8.94
CA LEU A 114 -6.80 -1.55 9.57
C LEU A 114 -6.14 -2.77 8.89
N TYR A 115 -6.35 -3.95 9.44
CA TYR A 115 -5.77 -5.22 9.00
C TYR A 115 -6.80 -6.21 8.46
N ASN A 116 -8.02 -6.24 9.01
CA ASN A 116 -9.02 -7.25 8.69
C ASN A 116 -10.45 -6.73 8.80
N GLU A 117 -11.41 -7.55 8.37
CA GLU A 117 -12.85 -7.25 8.50
C GLU A 117 -13.29 -7.03 9.95
N GLU A 118 -12.79 -7.83 10.89
CA GLU A 118 -13.13 -7.71 12.31
C GLU A 118 -12.86 -6.30 12.84
N GLN A 119 -11.69 -5.75 12.51
CA GLN A 119 -11.32 -4.37 12.82
C GLN A 119 -12.22 -3.32 12.18
N VAL A 120 -12.72 -3.57 10.96
CA VAL A 120 -13.71 -2.69 10.33
C VAL A 120 -15.01 -2.72 11.13
N ARG A 121 -15.43 -3.89 11.63
CA ARG A 121 -16.66 -4.03 12.44
C ARG A 121 -16.57 -3.35 13.80
N TRP A 122 -15.37 -3.22 14.36
CA TRP A 122 -15.15 -2.45 15.59
C TRP A 122 -15.41 -0.95 15.40
N THR A 123 -15.29 -0.43 14.19
CA THR A 123 -15.49 1.00 13.91
C THR A 123 -16.98 1.34 13.82
N ASP A 124 -17.48 2.12 14.79
CA ASP A 124 -18.85 2.65 14.80
C ASP A 124 -18.91 4.11 14.28
N PHE A 125 -17.89 4.54 13.54
CA PHE A 125 -17.61 5.95 13.28
C PHE A 125 -17.61 6.33 11.78
N GLN A 126 -18.13 7.52 11.47
CA GLN A 126 -18.15 8.14 10.14
C GLN A 126 -16.76 8.63 9.68
N CYS A 127 -15.75 7.76 9.61
CA CYS A 127 -14.47 8.13 9.02
C CYS A 127 -14.57 8.08 7.48
N GLY A 128 -13.90 9.01 6.79
CA GLY A 128 -14.03 9.14 5.33
C GLY A 128 -13.22 8.09 4.57
N ILE A 129 -12.12 7.63 5.16
CA ILE A 129 -11.12 6.77 4.50
C ILE A 129 -10.90 5.47 5.30
N TYR A 130 -10.99 4.33 4.61
CA TYR A 130 -10.58 3.02 5.12
C TYR A 130 -9.37 2.51 4.32
N GLN A 131 -8.27 2.22 5.01
CA GLN A 131 -7.08 1.61 4.41
C GLN A 131 -6.90 0.17 4.88
N LEU A 132 -6.92 -0.80 3.96
CA LEU A 132 -6.89 -2.23 4.24
C LEU A 132 -5.80 -2.95 3.41
N PRO A 133 -5.20 -4.05 3.91
CA PRO A 133 -4.34 -4.88 3.09
C PRO A 133 -5.18 -5.68 2.08
N ALA A 134 -4.74 -5.73 0.83
CA ALA A 134 -5.30 -6.58 -0.21
C ALA A 134 -4.25 -6.88 -1.27
N SER A 135 -4.26 -8.09 -1.82
CA SER A 135 -3.34 -8.49 -2.89
C SER A 135 -3.96 -9.50 -3.83
N ALA A 136 -3.29 -9.75 -4.97
CA ALA A 136 -3.68 -10.81 -5.90
C ALA A 136 -3.78 -12.20 -5.25
N LEU A 137 -3.16 -12.42 -4.09
CA LEU A 137 -3.10 -13.71 -3.40
C LEU A 137 -3.86 -13.75 -2.06
N ASP A 138 -4.14 -12.60 -1.46
CA ASP A 138 -4.85 -12.49 -0.18
C ASP A 138 -6.17 -11.76 -0.39
N GLY A 139 -7.25 -12.55 -0.44
CA GLY A 139 -8.61 -12.07 -0.65
C GLY A 139 -9.44 -11.92 0.62
N ARG A 140 -8.85 -12.07 1.82
CA ARG A 140 -9.61 -12.07 3.10
C ARG A 140 -10.40 -10.79 3.32
N ASN A 141 -9.95 -9.67 2.76
CA ASN A 141 -10.62 -8.37 2.86
C ASN A 141 -11.48 -8.01 1.64
N ASP A 142 -11.58 -8.86 0.61
CA ASP A 142 -12.28 -8.51 -0.63
C ASP A 142 -13.77 -8.19 -0.40
N ALA A 143 -14.44 -8.96 0.46
CA ALA A 143 -15.86 -8.76 0.77
C ALA A 143 -16.10 -7.44 1.50
N ILE A 144 -15.36 -7.18 2.57
CA ILE A 144 -15.50 -5.94 3.36
C ILE A 144 -15.10 -4.70 2.56
N ILE A 145 -14.09 -4.79 1.68
CA ILE A 145 -13.72 -3.70 0.77
C ILE A 145 -14.90 -3.34 -0.15
N ARG A 146 -15.53 -4.35 -0.77
CA ARG A 146 -16.71 -4.11 -1.63
C ARG A 146 -17.90 -3.54 -0.85
N GLU A 147 -18.11 -4.00 0.38
CA GLU A 147 -19.15 -3.45 1.26
C GLU A 147 -18.91 -1.97 1.58
N LEU A 148 -17.67 -1.61 1.96
CA LEU A 148 -17.30 -0.22 2.23
C LEU A 148 -17.49 0.68 0.99
N LYS A 149 -17.12 0.18 -0.19
CA LYS A 149 -17.36 0.89 -1.46
C LYS A 149 -18.85 1.05 -1.78
N ALA A 150 -19.67 0.04 -1.53
CA ALA A 150 -21.13 0.12 -1.71
C ALA A 150 -21.77 1.14 -0.75
N LYS A 151 -21.15 1.40 0.40
CA LYS A 151 -21.54 2.46 1.35
C LYS A 151 -20.91 3.83 1.05
N HIS A 152 -20.25 3.98 -0.10
CA HIS A 152 -19.63 5.23 -0.57
C HIS A 152 -18.44 5.74 0.26
N TYR A 153 -17.78 4.88 1.04
CA TYR A 153 -16.51 5.23 1.67
C TYR A 153 -15.38 5.34 0.64
N ILE A 154 -14.34 6.13 0.97
CA ILE A 154 -13.06 6.09 0.28
C ILE A 154 -12.30 4.87 0.81
N VAL A 155 -11.88 3.97 -0.07
CA VAL A 155 -11.12 2.78 0.28
C VAL A 155 -9.77 2.83 -0.40
N GLN A 156 -8.72 2.74 0.41
CA GLN A 156 -7.34 2.60 -0.01
C GLN A 156 -6.90 1.16 0.26
N ILE A 157 -6.19 0.54 -0.67
CA ILE A 157 -5.60 -0.77 -0.46
C ILE A 157 -4.08 -0.68 -0.42
N ARG A 158 -3.46 -1.50 0.43
CA ARG A 158 -2.01 -1.61 0.57
C ARG A 158 -1.56 -3.07 0.50
N SER A 159 -0.25 -3.28 0.47
CA SER A 159 0.35 -4.62 0.48
C SER A 159 0.10 -5.45 -0.80
N LEU A 160 -0.07 -4.80 -1.96
CA LEU A 160 -0.32 -5.47 -3.25
C LEU A 160 0.74 -6.55 -3.61
N PHE A 161 1.99 -6.33 -3.22
CA PHE A 161 3.09 -7.27 -3.45
C PHE A 161 3.40 -8.17 -2.26
N LEU A 162 2.62 -8.11 -1.17
CA LEU A 162 2.89 -8.84 0.08
C LEU A 162 4.35 -8.64 0.55
N GLN A 163 4.79 -7.39 0.72
CA GLN A 163 6.19 -7.02 1.03
C GLN A 163 7.25 -7.60 0.07
N GLY A 164 6.86 -7.90 -1.16
CA GLY A 164 7.74 -8.50 -2.17
C GLY A 164 7.67 -10.03 -2.22
N HIS A 165 7.00 -10.69 -1.27
CA HIS A 165 6.86 -12.15 -1.29
C HIS A 165 6.14 -12.63 -2.56
N ALA A 166 5.08 -11.93 -2.99
CA ALA A 166 4.38 -12.27 -4.23
C ALA A 166 5.30 -12.29 -5.46
N LEU A 167 6.32 -11.41 -5.47
CA LEU A 167 7.28 -11.27 -6.57
C LEU A 167 8.25 -12.46 -6.66
N GLN A 168 8.32 -13.31 -5.64
CA GLN A 168 9.24 -14.45 -5.56
C GLN A 168 8.55 -15.80 -5.81
N LEU A 169 7.22 -15.83 -5.93
CA LEU A 169 6.45 -17.07 -6.03
C LEU A 169 6.48 -17.64 -7.46
N PRO A 170 7.09 -18.83 -7.69
CA PRO A 170 7.26 -19.36 -9.04
C PRO A 170 5.95 -19.63 -9.78
N PHE A 171 4.91 -20.07 -9.07
CA PHE A 171 3.61 -20.32 -9.67
C PHE A 171 2.98 -19.03 -10.22
N LEU A 172 3.19 -17.90 -9.55
CA LEU A 172 2.64 -16.61 -9.98
C LEU A 172 3.39 -16.09 -11.21
N HIS A 173 4.71 -16.32 -11.28
CA HIS A 173 5.50 -16.07 -12.50
C HIS A 173 5.00 -16.87 -13.69
N LYS A 174 4.68 -18.16 -13.49
CA LYS A 174 4.10 -18.99 -14.55
C LYS A 174 2.79 -18.40 -15.06
N VAL A 175 1.87 -18.08 -14.16
CA VAL A 175 0.55 -17.50 -14.50
C VAL A 175 0.70 -16.16 -15.23
N ALA A 176 1.58 -15.28 -14.75
CA ALA A 176 1.85 -14.01 -15.41
C ALA A 176 2.45 -14.22 -16.82
N SER A 177 3.35 -15.19 -16.97
CA SER A 177 4.00 -15.50 -18.26
C SER A 177 3.04 -16.06 -19.31
N ASP A 178 2.02 -16.83 -18.90
CA ASP A 178 0.97 -17.33 -19.80
C ASP A 178 0.19 -16.19 -20.47
N TYR A 179 0.19 -14.99 -19.86
CA TYR A 179 -0.41 -13.76 -20.40
C TYR A 179 0.61 -12.73 -20.88
N THR A 180 1.88 -13.11 -21.05
CA THR A 180 2.98 -12.22 -21.50
C THR A 180 3.14 -10.97 -20.61
N MET A 181 2.94 -11.12 -19.30
CA MET A 181 3.11 -10.04 -18.33
C MET A 181 4.07 -10.42 -17.19
N SER A 182 4.52 -9.40 -16.47
CA SER A 182 5.31 -9.58 -15.25
C SER A 182 4.41 -9.77 -14.01
N VAL A 183 4.95 -10.35 -12.94
CA VAL A 183 4.23 -10.44 -11.66
C VAL A 183 3.86 -9.05 -11.09
N PRO A 184 4.75 -8.03 -11.10
CA PRO A 184 4.36 -6.67 -10.73
C PRO A 184 3.17 -6.14 -11.53
N GLU A 185 3.19 -6.30 -12.86
CA GLU A 185 2.07 -5.90 -13.73
C GLU A 185 0.77 -6.61 -13.32
N LEU A 186 0.81 -7.93 -13.12
CA LEU A 186 -0.34 -8.71 -12.68
C LEU A 186 -0.90 -8.14 -11.37
N CYS A 187 -0.06 -7.94 -10.37
CA CYS A 187 -0.47 -7.45 -9.05
C CYS A 187 -1.05 -6.03 -9.08
N VAL A 188 -0.45 -5.09 -9.82
CA VAL A 188 -0.96 -3.71 -9.89
C VAL A 188 -2.25 -3.61 -10.70
N ARG A 189 -2.38 -4.38 -11.78
CA ARG A 189 -3.61 -4.41 -12.59
C ARG A 189 -4.74 -5.16 -11.90
N TRP A 190 -4.41 -6.17 -11.08
CA TRP A 190 -5.39 -6.86 -10.25
C TRP A 190 -6.12 -5.91 -9.28
N ALA A 191 -5.46 -4.84 -8.84
CA ALA A 191 -6.01 -3.85 -7.92
C ALA A 191 -7.37 -3.27 -8.41
N HIS A 192 -7.50 -3.08 -9.73
CA HIS A 192 -8.74 -2.58 -10.36
C HIS A 192 -9.96 -3.49 -10.11
N THR A 193 -9.76 -4.78 -9.80
CA THR A 193 -10.85 -5.73 -9.53
C THR A 193 -11.61 -5.45 -8.23
N LEU A 194 -11.01 -4.70 -7.30
CA LEU A 194 -11.63 -4.37 -6.01
C LEU A 194 -12.45 -3.08 -6.03
N SER A 195 -12.41 -2.30 -7.12
CA SER A 195 -13.10 -1.02 -7.23
C SER A 195 -12.78 -0.03 -6.09
N CYS A 196 -11.57 -0.12 -5.52
CA CYS A 196 -11.08 0.83 -4.52
C CYS A 196 -10.67 2.17 -5.15
N ASP A 197 -10.39 3.17 -4.33
CA ASP A 197 -10.05 4.53 -4.79
C ASP A 197 -8.54 4.72 -4.95
N MET A 198 -7.72 3.96 -4.21
CA MET A 198 -6.27 4.08 -4.24
C MET A 198 -5.60 2.73 -3.99
N ALA A 199 -4.57 2.39 -4.76
CA ALA A 199 -3.65 1.30 -4.46
C ALA A 199 -2.26 1.81 -4.11
N VAL A 200 -1.76 1.42 -2.95
CA VAL A 200 -0.44 1.76 -2.44
C VAL A 200 0.57 0.68 -2.82
N VAL A 201 1.62 1.07 -3.53
CA VAL A 201 2.69 0.17 -3.99
C VAL A 201 4.06 0.71 -3.56
N GLY A 202 4.83 -0.14 -2.87
CA GLY A 202 6.24 0.15 -2.57
C GLY A 202 7.13 -0.17 -3.77
N MET A 203 8.04 0.74 -4.10
CA MET A 203 8.93 0.65 -5.27
C MET A 203 10.33 1.13 -4.85
N GLU A 204 11.38 0.52 -5.39
CA GLU A 204 12.78 0.75 -4.99
C GLU A 204 13.59 1.49 -6.06
N THR A 205 13.09 1.53 -7.29
CA THR A 205 13.81 2.11 -8.43
C THR A 205 12.89 2.94 -9.33
N PRO A 206 13.42 3.98 -10.01
CA PRO A 206 12.68 4.73 -11.04
C PRO A 206 12.08 3.84 -12.13
N LYS A 207 12.78 2.78 -12.52
CA LYS A 207 12.31 1.82 -13.51
C LYS A 207 11.05 1.08 -13.05
N GLN A 208 11.03 0.61 -11.78
CA GLN A 208 9.84 -0.01 -11.21
C GLN A 208 8.66 0.97 -11.15
N ILE A 209 8.90 2.26 -10.89
CA ILE A 209 7.87 3.29 -10.95
C ILE A 209 7.26 3.40 -12.33
N GLU A 210 8.09 3.57 -13.36
CA GLU A 210 7.64 3.66 -14.74
C GLU A 210 6.84 2.42 -15.17
N GLU A 211 7.38 1.23 -14.90
CA GLU A 211 6.76 -0.05 -15.26
C GLU A 211 5.41 -0.24 -14.54
N ASN A 212 5.35 0.02 -13.23
CA ASN A 212 4.11 -0.14 -12.45
C ASN A 212 3.06 0.92 -12.80
N ALA A 213 3.46 2.18 -13.03
CA ALA A 213 2.54 3.23 -13.43
C ALA A 213 1.95 2.94 -14.82
N LYS A 214 2.78 2.51 -15.77
CA LYS A 214 2.33 2.09 -17.10
C LYS A 214 1.38 0.91 -17.04
N ALA A 215 1.74 -0.13 -16.28
CA ALA A 215 0.89 -1.30 -16.07
C ALA A 215 -0.46 -0.91 -15.45
N PHE A 216 -0.45 -0.08 -14.40
CA PHE A 216 -1.67 0.37 -13.73
C PHE A 216 -2.60 1.15 -14.68
N ALA A 217 -2.04 1.99 -15.56
CA ALA A 217 -2.79 2.75 -16.55
C ALA A 217 -3.47 1.89 -17.63
N MET A 218 -3.02 0.64 -17.83
CA MET A 218 -3.67 -0.32 -18.74
C MET A 218 -5.02 -0.83 -18.21
N GLY A 219 -5.38 -0.53 -16.97
CA GLY A 219 -6.64 -0.92 -16.37
C GLY A 219 -6.67 -2.40 -15.93
N PRO A 220 -7.87 -2.99 -15.78
CA PRO A 220 -8.03 -4.30 -15.18
C PRO A 220 -7.36 -5.41 -16.00
N LEU A 221 -7.11 -6.53 -15.32
CA LEU A 221 -6.69 -7.77 -15.95
C LEU A 221 -7.79 -8.34 -16.86
N PRO A 222 -7.44 -9.16 -17.87
CA PRO A 222 -8.42 -9.95 -18.61
C PRO A 222 -9.30 -10.78 -17.66
N PRO A 223 -10.62 -10.90 -17.90
CA PRO A 223 -11.52 -11.65 -17.01
C PRO A 223 -11.08 -13.09 -16.74
N SER A 224 -10.57 -13.79 -17.76
CA SER A 224 -10.05 -15.16 -17.61
C SER A 224 -8.87 -15.24 -16.65
N LEU A 225 -8.01 -14.22 -16.62
CA LEU A 225 -6.89 -14.16 -15.69
C LEU A 225 -7.37 -13.83 -14.28
N VAL A 226 -8.39 -12.98 -14.13
CA VAL A 226 -9.00 -12.71 -12.82
C VAL A 226 -9.58 -13.99 -12.23
N GLU A 227 -10.31 -14.77 -13.02
CA GLU A 227 -10.83 -16.09 -12.60
C GLU A 227 -9.71 -17.04 -12.21
N GLN A 228 -8.66 -17.15 -13.02
CA GLN A 228 -7.50 -17.99 -12.70
C GLN A 228 -6.81 -17.57 -11.39
N VAL A 229 -6.65 -16.27 -11.16
CA VAL A 229 -6.11 -15.73 -9.90
C VAL A 229 -7.00 -16.14 -8.72
N TYR A 230 -8.32 -16.04 -8.86
CA TYR A 230 -9.26 -16.43 -7.79
C TYR A 230 -9.27 -17.93 -7.52
N GLU A 231 -9.11 -18.78 -8.53
CA GLU A 231 -8.95 -20.23 -8.33
C GLU A 231 -7.66 -20.54 -7.57
N ILE A 232 -6.53 -19.93 -7.95
CA ILE A 232 -5.24 -20.17 -7.28
C ILE A 232 -5.30 -19.78 -5.80
N ARG A 233 -5.99 -18.70 -5.44
CA ARG A 233 -6.13 -18.25 -4.04
C ARG A 233 -6.69 -19.29 -3.10
N ARG A 234 -7.58 -20.17 -3.58
CA ARG A 234 -8.28 -21.14 -2.73
C ARG A 234 -7.33 -22.09 -2.02
N ASP A 235 -6.19 -22.36 -2.63
CA ASP A 235 -5.20 -23.33 -2.15
C ASP A 235 -3.96 -22.66 -1.54
N ILE A 236 -3.93 -21.32 -1.43
CA ILE A 236 -2.78 -20.63 -0.82
C ILE A 236 -2.84 -20.79 0.69
N PRO A 237 -1.81 -21.39 1.32
CA PRO A 237 -1.80 -21.58 2.76
C PRO A 237 -1.70 -20.23 3.47
N GLU A 238 -2.33 -20.12 4.64
CA GLU A 238 -2.38 -18.86 5.41
C GLU A 238 -1.01 -18.27 5.70
N TRP A 239 0.00 -19.12 5.97
CA TRP A 239 1.37 -18.68 6.24
C TRP A 239 1.99 -17.94 5.05
N ALA A 240 1.60 -18.23 3.81
CA ALA A 240 2.15 -17.60 2.61
C ALA A 240 1.59 -16.17 2.39
N ILE A 241 0.44 -15.83 2.99
CA ILE A 241 -0.21 -14.53 2.86
C ILE A 241 -0.22 -13.72 4.17
N THR A 242 0.19 -14.33 5.28
CA THR A 242 0.20 -13.70 6.59
C THR A 242 1.62 -13.32 6.99
N MET A 243 1.97 -12.05 6.75
CA MET A 243 3.32 -11.51 6.98
C MET A 243 3.89 -11.81 8.38
N ARG A 244 3.04 -11.80 9.43
CA ARG A 244 3.46 -12.10 10.81
C ARG A 244 4.00 -13.52 10.99
N MET A 245 3.60 -14.46 10.13
CA MET A 245 4.03 -15.86 10.18
C MET A 245 5.39 -16.09 9.50
N TRP A 246 5.88 -15.13 8.71
CA TRP A 246 7.16 -15.28 8.01
C TRP A 246 8.37 -15.24 8.94
N HIS A 247 8.30 -14.54 10.08
CA HIS A 247 9.36 -14.59 11.08
C HIS A 247 9.51 -15.98 11.73
N GLN A 248 8.47 -16.83 11.68
CA GLN A 248 8.55 -18.21 12.17
C GLN A 248 9.05 -19.18 11.09
N ALA A 249 8.87 -18.86 9.81
CA ALA A 249 9.29 -19.69 8.67
C ALA A 249 10.69 -19.32 8.14
N TYR A 250 11.11 -18.06 8.32
CA TYR A 250 12.40 -17.53 7.91
C TYR A 250 13.17 -17.04 9.15
N ASN A 251 13.67 -17.99 9.94
CA ASN A 251 14.83 -17.72 10.80
C ASN A 251 16.01 -17.40 9.87
N PHE A 252 16.18 -16.12 9.52
CA PHE A 252 17.52 -15.61 9.28
C PHE A 252 18.20 -15.70 10.64
N GLY A 253 19.11 -16.67 10.78
CA GLY A 253 19.86 -16.90 11.99
C GLY A 253 20.51 -15.62 12.50
N GLU A 254 20.64 -15.57 13.82
CA GLU A 254 21.58 -14.69 14.53
C GLU A 254 22.97 -14.66 13.87
#